data_AF-A0A094EKR4-F1
#
_entry.id   AF-A0A094EKR4-F1
#
_cell.length_a   1.000
_cell.length_b   1.000
_cell.length_c   1.000
_cell.angle_alpha   90.00
_cell.angle_beta   90.00
_cell.angle_gamma   90.00
#
_symmetry.space_group_name_H-M   'P 1'
#
loop_
_entity.id
_entity.type
_entity.pdbx_description
1 polymer ?
#
loop_
_entity_poly.entity_id
_entity_poly.type
_entity_poly.pdbx_seq_one_letter_code
_entity_poly.pdbx_strand_id
1 'polypeptide(L)'
;MASEMPQEYLFDDDYQFSEEQADAIIRTTSYHRKDFDLAVIWFSEREHQGIRTSISTSFQRPSTSPATIGRLPQELLNNIFLSLDIHSLIKCRQVDLRLRQAIDSLPEYQAISTHALKALCALLRTRLAHNVSLFDFYQALCTKNCSLCRRFAELIFLPTWRRCCFICLTLGSTEFQMHTVPAIQEQFPLDTEAISKLTSFETLPGTYSMKEYVQRNRITIVPVEQAMRASGGDKEALLRPGPPWFPQNPKLAFMSSCALPYYDRQNKTVEYGISCAGCQLTIDKGTIRGMALKFAYMARDMVYARDGFLEHFKGCGKAQQLWGSSKEGSIEPPELPQIAKDGGYLKPRE
;
A
#
# COMPACT_ATOMS: atom_id res chain seq x y z
N MET A 1 18.76 10.11 -24.96
CA MET A 1 19.48 11.34 -24.58
C MET A 1 19.14 11.61 -23.12
N ALA A 2 20.11 11.49 -22.23
CA ALA A 2 19.93 11.72 -20.80
C ALA A 2 19.61 13.19 -20.58
N SER A 3 18.41 13.47 -20.05
CA SER A 3 18.02 14.81 -19.62
C SER A 3 18.79 15.11 -18.34
N GLU A 4 19.83 15.93 -18.44
CA GLU A 4 20.55 16.45 -17.28
C GLU A 4 19.56 17.18 -16.36
N MET A 5 19.57 16.82 -15.08
CA MET A 5 18.82 17.52 -14.05
C MET A 5 19.45 18.90 -13.82
N PRO A 6 18.66 19.96 -13.55
CA PRO A 6 19.20 21.28 -13.22
C PRO A 6 20.14 21.22 -12.01
N GLN A 7 21.25 21.97 -12.05
CA GLN A 7 22.30 22.00 -11.01
C GLN A 7 21.81 22.31 -9.59
N GLU A 8 20.61 22.87 -9.40
CA GLU A 8 19.98 23.10 -8.09
C GLU A 8 19.46 21.82 -7.40
N TYR A 9 19.58 20.67 -8.06
CA TYR A 9 19.29 19.34 -7.51
C TYR A 9 20.56 18.48 -7.36
N LEU A 10 21.75 19.08 -7.38
CA LEU A 10 22.97 18.38 -7.01
C LEU A 10 22.92 18.08 -5.50
N PHE A 11 22.74 16.81 -5.18
CA PHE A 11 22.84 16.29 -3.83
C PHE A 11 24.27 16.53 -3.35
N ASP A 12 24.42 17.25 -2.24
CA ASP A 12 25.70 17.36 -1.54
C ASP A 12 25.91 16.03 -0.80
N ASP A 13 26.44 15.02 -1.51
CA ASP A 13 26.53 13.62 -1.06
C ASP A 13 27.54 13.40 0.10
N ASP A 14 28.19 14.47 0.57
CA ASP A 14 29.23 14.42 1.60
C ASP A 14 28.69 14.51 3.04
N TYR A 15 27.37 14.67 3.25
CA TYR A 15 26.81 14.76 4.59
C TYR A 15 26.88 13.42 5.35
N GLN A 16 27.64 13.39 6.44
CA GLN A 16 27.79 12.23 7.32
C GLN A 16 27.10 12.46 8.67
N PHE A 17 26.48 11.41 9.20
CA PHE A 17 25.93 11.35 10.56
C PHE A 17 26.26 9.99 11.17
N SER A 18 26.30 9.90 12.50
CA SER A 18 26.54 8.62 13.19
C SER A 18 25.29 7.74 13.19
N GLU A 19 25.46 6.42 13.26
CA GLU A 19 24.33 5.48 13.31
C GLU A 19 23.39 5.76 14.51
N GLU A 20 23.95 6.23 15.62
CA GLU A 20 23.22 6.64 16.83
C GLU A 20 22.26 7.81 16.58
N GLN A 21 22.56 8.67 15.59
CA GLN A 21 21.71 9.81 15.23
C GLN A 21 20.55 9.42 14.30
N ALA A 22 20.56 8.23 13.70
CA ALA A 22 19.61 7.85 12.65
C ALA A 22 18.13 7.94 13.10
N ASP A 23 17.81 7.42 14.29
CA ASP A 23 16.45 7.50 14.85
C ASP A 23 16.01 8.93 15.13
N ALA A 24 16.93 9.76 15.62
CA ALA A 24 16.65 11.16 15.91
C ALA A 24 16.42 11.95 14.61
N ILE A 25 17.24 11.72 13.59
CA ILE A 25 17.09 12.32 12.26
C ILE A 25 15.71 11.99 11.67
N ILE A 26 15.34 10.69 11.66
CA ILE A 26 14.04 10.25 11.14
C ILE A 26 12.90 10.90 11.91
N ARG A 27 12.92 10.83 13.24
CA ARG A 27 11.85 11.40 14.10
C ARG A 27 11.66 12.90 13.85
N THR A 28 12.76 13.61 13.62
CA THR A 28 12.76 15.08 13.56
C THR A 28 12.49 15.63 12.16
N THR A 29 12.87 14.91 11.10
CA THR A 29 12.89 15.43 9.73
C THR A 29 12.01 14.66 8.76
N SER A 30 11.34 13.62 9.24
CA SER A 30 10.39 12.83 8.47
C SER A 30 9.01 12.84 9.11
N TYR A 31 8.02 12.38 8.35
CA TYR A 31 6.67 12.17 8.83
C TYR A 31 5.98 11.09 7.99
N HIS A 32 4.97 10.45 8.55
CA HIS A 32 4.12 9.52 7.80
C HIS A 32 2.97 10.28 7.12
N ARG A 33 2.81 10.08 5.80
CA ARG A 33 1.73 10.66 4.98
C ARG A 33 0.42 9.93 5.17
N LYS A 34 -0.24 10.17 6.30
CA LYS A 34 -1.56 9.59 6.65
C LYS A 34 -2.64 9.88 5.62
N ASP A 35 -2.53 10.99 4.88
CA ASP A 35 -3.45 11.32 3.80
C ASP A 35 -3.42 10.32 2.64
N PHE A 36 -2.30 9.62 2.41
CA PHE A 36 -2.23 8.55 1.41
C PHE A 36 -3.07 7.34 1.83
N ASP A 37 -3.02 6.97 3.11
CA ASP A 37 -3.87 5.91 3.66
C ASP A 37 -5.36 6.28 3.56
N LEU A 38 -5.70 7.54 3.84
CA LEU A 38 -7.08 8.06 3.75
C LEU A 38 -7.57 8.18 2.29
N ALA A 39 -6.67 8.26 1.32
CA ALA A 39 -7.00 8.37 -0.10
C ALA A 39 -7.41 7.03 -0.73
N VAL A 40 -7.11 5.90 -0.09
CA VAL A 40 -7.45 4.55 -0.59
C VAL A 40 -8.55 3.91 0.27
N ILE A 41 -8.81 2.60 0.10
CA ILE A 41 -9.70 1.89 1.03
C ILE A 41 -9.13 2.01 2.44
N TRP A 42 -9.90 2.67 3.28
CA TRP A 42 -9.54 2.96 4.66
C TRP A 42 -10.68 2.59 5.59
N PHE A 43 -10.31 2.06 6.75
CA PHE A 43 -11.23 1.75 7.83
C PHE A 43 -10.81 2.49 9.09
N SER A 44 -11.86 2.95 9.77
CA SER A 44 -11.82 3.45 11.14
C SER A 44 -11.21 2.40 12.06
N GLU A 45 -10.42 2.81 13.05
CA GLU A 45 -9.83 1.82 13.99
C GLU A 45 -10.93 1.13 14.80
N ARG A 46 -12.01 1.87 15.09
CA ARG A 46 -13.18 1.36 15.82
C ARG A 46 -13.96 0.31 15.03
N GLU A 47 -13.97 0.40 13.70
CA GLU A 47 -14.75 -0.49 12.82
C GLU A 47 -14.35 -1.97 12.99
N HIS A 48 -13.08 -2.25 13.31
CA HIS A 48 -12.58 -3.61 13.47
C HIS A 48 -12.29 -4.02 14.92
N GLN A 49 -12.52 -3.14 15.89
CA GLN A 49 -12.19 -3.41 17.29
C GLN A 49 -12.91 -4.65 17.83
N GLY A 50 -14.19 -4.84 17.48
CA GLY A 50 -14.99 -5.99 17.93
C GLY A 50 -14.57 -7.34 17.33
N ILE A 51 -13.86 -7.33 16.21
CA ILE A 51 -13.42 -8.56 15.52
C ILE A 51 -11.94 -8.87 15.74
N ARG A 52 -11.14 -7.89 16.18
CA ARG A 52 -9.67 -8.01 16.28
C ARG A 52 -9.25 -9.24 17.08
N THR A 53 -9.78 -9.41 18.30
CA THR A 53 -9.47 -10.56 19.16
C THR A 53 -9.90 -11.89 18.53
N SER A 54 -11.07 -11.94 17.90
CA SER A 54 -11.57 -13.16 17.23
C SER A 54 -10.73 -13.55 16.01
N ILE A 55 -10.15 -12.56 15.33
CA ILE A 55 -9.28 -12.77 14.18
C ILE A 55 -7.87 -13.20 14.63
N SER A 56 -7.31 -12.57 15.66
CA SER A 56 -5.91 -12.83 16.06
C SER A 56 -5.72 -13.95 17.08
N THR A 57 -6.77 -14.33 17.83
CA THR A 57 -6.64 -15.30 18.93
C THR A 57 -7.53 -16.53 18.78
N SER A 58 -7.01 -17.65 19.26
CA SER A 58 -7.75 -18.88 19.40
C SER A 58 -8.60 -18.87 20.67
N PHE A 59 -9.72 -19.59 20.66
CA PHE A 59 -10.51 -19.77 21.88
C PHE A 59 -9.78 -20.71 22.84
N GLN A 60 -9.63 -20.30 24.10
CA GLN A 60 -9.07 -21.10 25.18
C GLN A 60 -10.09 -22.16 25.64
N ARG A 61 -10.35 -23.15 24.77
CA ARG A 61 -11.21 -24.28 25.11
C ARG A 61 -10.54 -25.59 24.69
N PRO A 62 -10.41 -26.59 25.58
CA PRO A 62 -9.89 -27.88 25.20
C PRO A 62 -10.82 -28.52 24.15
N SER A 63 -10.25 -28.89 23.01
CA SER A 63 -10.95 -29.64 21.97
C SER A 63 -10.96 -31.12 22.31
N THR A 64 -12.15 -31.73 22.33
CA THR A 64 -12.36 -33.17 22.50
C THR A 64 -12.64 -33.91 21.18
N SER A 65 -12.62 -33.22 20.03
CA SER A 65 -12.97 -33.84 18.74
C SER A 65 -11.76 -34.49 18.05
N PRO A 66 -11.86 -35.76 17.63
CA PRO A 66 -10.87 -36.39 16.78
C PRO A 66 -11.11 -35.94 15.32
N ALA A 67 -10.71 -34.71 14.97
CA ALA A 67 -10.75 -34.29 13.58
C ALA A 67 -9.76 -35.16 12.76
N THR A 68 -10.25 -35.84 11.72
CA THR A 68 -9.43 -36.71 10.83
C THR A 68 -8.21 -35.99 10.25
N ILE A 69 -8.32 -34.67 10.06
CA ILE A 69 -7.25 -33.80 9.55
C ILE A 69 -6.09 -33.65 10.54
N GLY A 70 -6.34 -33.82 11.84
CA GLY A 70 -5.34 -33.78 12.90
C GLY A 70 -4.42 -35.00 12.95
N ARG A 71 -4.56 -35.94 11.99
CA ARG A 71 -3.65 -37.08 11.78
C ARG A 71 -2.47 -36.73 10.85
N LEU A 72 -2.52 -35.59 10.16
CA LEU A 72 -1.42 -35.12 9.33
C LEU A 72 -0.29 -34.55 10.19
N PRO A 73 0.98 -34.75 9.81
CA PRO A 73 2.12 -34.02 10.39
C PRO A 73 1.91 -32.51 10.33
N GLN A 74 2.46 -31.79 11.31
CA GLN A 74 2.28 -30.34 11.44
C GLN A 74 2.81 -29.59 10.22
N GLU A 75 3.89 -30.08 9.62
CA GLU A 75 4.51 -29.50 8.42
C GLU A 75 3.57 -29.56 7.22
N LEU A 76 2.84 -30.68 7.06
CA LEU A 76 1.85 -30.81 5.99
C LEU A 76 0.65 -29.90 6.23
N LEU A 77 0.21 -29.78 7.49
CA LEU A 77 -0.87 -28.84 7.84
C LEU A 77 -0.47 -27.39 7.54
N ASN A 78 0.76 -26.99 7.91
CA ASN A 78 1.27 -25.65 7.63
C ASN A 78 1.29 -25.37 6.13
N ASN A 79 1.81 -26.31 5.33
CA ASN A 79 1.83 -26.17 3.87
C ASN A 79 0.42 -26.04 3.29
N ILE A 80 -0.53 -26.86 3.75
CA ILE A 80 -1.93 -26.77 3.34
C ILE A 80 -2.48 -25.38 3.66
N PHE A 81 -2.35 -24.91 4.90
CA PHE A 81 -2.88 -23.61 5.32
C PHE A 81 -2.24 -22.43 4.59
N LEU A 82 -0.94 -22.50 4.30
CA LEU A 82 -0.24 -21.49 3.50
C LEU A 82 -0.76 -21.43 2.06
N SER A 83 -1.15 -22.57 1.48
CA SER A 83 -1.71 -22.63 0.12
C SER A 83 -3.20 -22.30 0.04
N LEU A 84 -3.94 -22.28 1.15
CA LEU A 84 -5.35 -21.91 1.14
C LEU A 84 -5.52 -20.43 0.81
N ASP A 85 -6.53 -20.12 -0.01
CA ASP A 85 -7.01 -18.77 -0.18
C ASP A 85 -7.56 -18.20 1.14
N ILE A 86 -7.46 -16.89 1.33
CA ILE A 86 -7.89 -16.21 2.56
C ILE A 86 -9.35 -16.52 2.90
N HIS A 87 -10.24 -16.63 1.91
CA HIS A 87 -11.64 -16.93 2.18
C HIS A 87 -11.80 -18.35 2.76
N SER A 88 -11.19 -19.36 2.12
CA SER A 88 -11.15 -20.74 2.60
C SER A 88 -10.47 -20.86 3.96
N LEU A 89 -9.38 -20.14 4.20
CA LEU A 89 -8.67 -20.12 5.49
C LEU A 89 -9.58 -19.62 6.63
N ILE A 90 -10.30 -18.51 6.41
CA ILE A 90 -11.23 -17.97 7.40
C ILE A 90 -12.39 -18.94 7.66
N LYS A 91 -12.88 -19.65 6.63
CA LYS A 91 -13.87 -20.72 6.80
C LYS A 91 -13.30 -21.88 7.62
N CYS A 92 -12.07 -22.33 7.36
CA CYS A 92 -11.40 -23.35 8.15
C CYS A 92 -11.30 -22.97 9.64
N ARG A 93 -11.00 -21.70 9.96
CA ARG A 93 -11.00 -21.21 11.34
C ARG A 93 -12.39 -21.23 12.01
N GLN A 94 -13.48 -21.24 11.23
CA GLN A 94 -14.85 -21.22 11.75
C GLN A 94 -15.45 -22.61 12.00
N VAL A 95 -14.95 -23.65 11.33
CA VAL A 95 -15.55 -25.00 11.38
C VAL A 95 -15.02 -25.89 12.51
N ASP A 96 -13.78 -25.68 12.95
CA ASP A 96 -13.15 -26.53 13.97
C ASP A 96 -12.17 -25.74 14.85
N LEU A 97 -12.21 -25.99 16.17
CA LEU A 97 -11.38 -25.28 17.16
C LEU A 97 -9.90 -25.60 17.03
N ARG A 98 -9.55 -26.84 16.67
CA ARG A 98 -8.15 -27.27 16.48
C ARG A 98 -7.58 -26.69 15.19
N LEU A 99 -8.37 -26.64 14.11
CA LEU A 99 -7.99 -25.93 12.89
C LEU A 99 -7.75 -24.44 13.17
N ARG A 100 -8.63 -23.80 13.94
CA ARG A 100 -8.41 -22.41 14.38
C ARG A 100 -7.09 -22.27 15.13
N GLN A 101 -6.83 -23.11 16.13
CA GLN A 101 -5.57 -23.08 16.90
C GLN A 101 -4.34 -23.29 16.01
N ALA A 102 -4.41 -24.23 15.07
CA ALA A 102 -3.30 -24.51 14.16
C ALA A 102 -3.03 -23.32 13.21
N ILE A 103 -4.08 -22.71 12.64
CA ILE A 103 -3.93 -21.52 11.80
C ILE A 103 -3.42 -20.33 12.62
N ASP A 104 -3.94 -20.14 13.84
CA ASP A 104 -3.52 -19.06 14.73
C ASP A 104 -2.06 -19.23 15.19
N SER A 105 -1.53 -20.44 15.20
CA SER A 105 -0.11 -20.69 15.53
C SER A 105 0.85 -20.35 14.38
N LEU A 106 0.35 -20.11 13.17
CA LEU A 106 1.19 -19.76 12.02
C LEU A 106 1.73 -18.32 12.17
N PRO A 107 3.05 -18.11 12.11
CA PRO A 107 3.63 -16.78 12.20
C PRO A 107 3.17 -15.87 11.05
N GLU A 108 2.92 -16.43 9.87
CA GLU A 108 2.41 -15.70 8.71
C GLU A 108 1.01 -15.13 8.97
N TYR A 109 0.12 -15.95 9.52
CA TYR A 109 -1.23 -15.51 9.88
C TYR A 109 -1.21 -14.47 11.00
N GLN A 110 -0.33 -14.64 11.99
CA GLN A 110 -0.17 -13.68 13.08
C GLN A 110 0.37 -12.33 12.59
N ALA A 111 1.36 -12.33 11.70
CA ALA A 111 1.87 -11.09 11.10
C ALA A 111 0.76 -10.34 10.33
N ILE A 112 -0.04 -11.06 9.54
CA ILE A 112 -1.14 -10.48 8.76
C ILE A 112 -2.25 -9.94 9.66
N SER A 113 -2.75 -10.75 10.59
CA SER A 113 -3.84 -10.34 11.48
C SER A 113 -3.45 -9.19 12.41
N THR A 114 -2.17 -9.06 12.74
CA THR A 114 -1.66 -8.00 13.61
C THR A 114 -1.38 -6.71 12.85
N HIS A 115 -0.72 -6.79 11.69
CA HIS A 115 -0.15 -5.63 11.00
C HIS A 115 -0.88 -5.24 9.71
N ALA A 116 -1.69 -6.13 9.15
CA ALA A 116 -2.37 -5.93 7.86
C ALA A 116 -3.89 -6.17 7.93
N LEU A 117 -4.49 -6.02 9.12
CA LEU A 117 -5.92 -6.25 9.33
C LEU A 117 -6.80 -5.43 8.39
N LYS A 118 -6.43 -4.18 8.10
CA LYS A 118 -7.17 -3.32 7.16
C LYS A 118 -7.18 -3.91 5.75
N ALA A 119 -6.03 -4.34 5.23
CA ALA A 119 -5.94 -4.99 3.92
C ALA A 119 -6.68 -6.34 3.89
N LEU A 120 -6.60 -7.13 4.97
CA LEU A 120 -7.37 -8.37 5.11
C LEU A 120 -8.88 -8.13 5.03
N CYS A 121 -9.38 -7.15 5.78
CA CYS A 121 -10.79 -6.75 5.74
C CYS A 121 -11.19 -6.18 4.37
N ALA A 122 -10.34 -5.38 3.72
CA ALA A 122 -10.58 -4.87 2.38
C ALA A 122 -10.79 -6.04 1.40
N LEU A 123 -9.85 -6.98 1.37
CA LEU A 123 -9.86 -8.14 0.49
C LEU A 123 -11.14 -9.01 0.66
N LEU A 124 -11.58 -9.22 1.90
CA LEU A 124 -12.81 -9.94 2.21
C LEU A 124 -14.06 -9.17 1.75
N ARG A 125 -14.12 -7.84 1.96
CA ARG A 125 -15.29 -7.01 1.67
C ARG A 125 -15.42 -6.61 0.19
N THR A 126 -14.34 -6.74 -0.58
CA THR A 126 -14.31 -6.50 -2.03
C THR A 126 -14.46 -7.77 -2.86
N ARG A 127 -14.74 -8.92 -2.21
CA ARG A 127 -14.88 -10.24 -2.85
C ARG A 127 -13.65 -10.65 -3.66
N LEU A 128 -12.45 -10.46 -3.12
CA LEU A 128 -11.21 -10.91 -3.75
C LEU A 128 -10.47 -11.97 -2.94
N ALA A 129 -10.95 -12.30 -1.74
CA ALA A 129 -10.26 -13.19 -0.80
C ALA A 129 -10.04 -14.63 -1.32
N HIS A 130 -10.72 -15.04 -2.38
CA HIS A 130 -10.52 -16.33 -3.06
C HIS A 130 -9.33 -16.33 -4.03
N ASN A 131 -8.79 -15.16 -4.39
CA ASN A 131 -7.71 -15.02 -5.36
C ASN A 131 -6.32 -14.93 -4.72
N VAL A 132 -6.25 -14.91 -3.39
CA VAL A 132 -5.02 -14.64 -2.64
C VAL A 132 -4.84 -15.72 -1.60
N SER A 133 -3.74 -16.46 -1.69
CA SER A 133 -3.37 -17.44 -0.65
C SER A 133 -2.82 -16.75 0.60
N LEU A 134 -2.83 -17.46 1.74
CA LEU A 134 -2.16 -16.98 2.95
C LEU A 134 -0.67 -16.69 2.68
N PHE A 135 -0.02 -17.55 1.91
CA PHE A 135 1.36 -17.37 1.47
C PHE A 135 1.53 -16.09 0.64
N ASP A 136 0.70 -15.87 -0.37
CA ASP A 136 0.81 -14.68 -1.25
C ASP A 136 0.54 -13.38 -0.47
N PHE A 137 -0.40 -13.42 0.48
CA PHE A 137 -0.61 -12.30 1.40
C PHE A 137 0.67 -12.02 2.19
N TYR A 138 1.24 -13.04 2.82
CA TYR A 138 2.44 -12.87 3.64
C TYR A 138 3.66 -12.45 2.81
N GLN A 139 3.80 -12.95 1.58
CA GLN A 139 4.82 -12.49 0.64
C GLN A 139 4.65 -11.02 0.28
N ALA A 140 3.43 -10.58 -0.02
CA ALA A 140 3.14 -9.17 -0.28
C ALA A 140 3.45 -8.32 0.96
N LEU A 141 3.05 -8.74 2.16
CA LEU A 141 3.34 -8.03 3.40
C LEU A 141 4.85 -7.86 3.65
N CYS A 142 5.66 -8.85 3.26
CA CYS A 142 7.11 -8.83 3.40
C CYS A 142 7.86 -8.33 2.16
N THR A 143 7.15 -7.78 1.18
CA THR A 143 7.78 -7.15 0.01
C THR A 143 7.89 -5.66 0.28
N LYS A 144 9.08 -5.09 0.18
CA LYS A 144 9.33 -3.66 0.45
C LYS A 144 9.00 -2.77 -0.75
N ASN A 145 9.12 -3.33 -1.96
CA ASN A 145 9.24 -2.56 -3.19
C ASN A 145 7.95 -2.55 -4.03
N CYS A 146 7.73 -1.44 -4.71
CA CYS A 146 6.71 -1.26 -5.75
C CYS A 146 7.00 -2.18 -6.93
N SER A 147 5.95 -2.83 -7.44
CA SER A 147 6.07 -3.78 -8.54
C SER A 147 6.44 -3.14 -9.89
N LEU A 148 6.38 -1.82 -10.01
CA LEU A 148 6.74 -1.07 -11.23
C LEU A 148 8.08 -0.35 -11.10
N CYS A 149 8.19 0.57 -10.14
CA CYS A 149 9.36 1.45 -10.02
C CYS A 149 10.39 1.03 -8.96
N ARG A 150 10.14 -0.08 -8.23
CA ARG A 150 11.00 -0.62 -7.18
C ARG A 150 11.29 0.29 -5.97
N ARG A 151 10.72 1.49 -5.89
CA ARG A 151 10.71 2.34 -4.69
C ARG A 151 9.90 1.68 -3.57
N PHE A 152 9.94 2.23 -2.35
CA PHE A 152 9.08 1.74 -1.27
C PHE A 152 7.62 1.75 -1.70
N ALA A 153 6.87 0.71 -1.36
CA ALA A 153 5.46 0.60 -1.67
C ALA A 153 4.65 0.49 -0.39
N GLU A 154 3.94 1.55 -0.06
CA GLU A 154 3.05 1.71 1.08
C GLU A 154 1.63 1.21 0.81
N LEU A 155 1.32 0.89 -0.45
CA LEU A 155 0.00 0.44 -0.88
C LEU A 155 0.04 -0.98 -1.47
N ILE A 156 -1.11 -1.65 -1.41
CA ILE A 156 -1.42 -2.87 -2.15
C ILE A 156 -2.58 -2.60 -3.10
N PHE A 157 -2.40 -2.93 -4.38
CA PHE A 157 -3.48 -2.95 -5.36
C PHE A 157 -4.19 -4.30 -5.29
N LEU A 158 -5.43 -4.30 -4.79
CA LEU A 158 -6.15 -5.52 -4.42
C LEU A 158 -6.45 -6.44 -5.62
N PRO A 159 -6.88 -5.95 -6.81
CA PRO A 159 -7.29 -6.82 -7.93
C PRO A 159 -6.21 -7.78 -8.43
N THR A 160 -4.94 -7.37 -8.41
CA THR A 160 -3.81 -8.23 -8.84
C THR A 160 -2.87 -8.58 -7.70
N TRP A 161 -3.19 -8.15 -6.47
CA TRP A 161 -2.39 -8.37 -5.27
C TRP A 161 -0.93 -7.90 -5.40
N ARG A 162 -0.73 -6.75 -6.07
CA ARG A 162 0.60 -6.16 -6.33
C ARG A 162 0.85 -4.95 -5.46
N ARG A 163 2.02 -4.88 -4.83
CA ARG A 163 2.45 -3.69 -4.09
C ARG A 163 2.74 -2.53 -5.01
N CYS A 164 2.31 -1.33 -4.64
CA CYS A 164 2.56 -0.12 -5.39
C CYS A 164 2.85 1.07 -4.48
N CYS A 165 3.58 2.06 -5.01
CA CYS A 165 3.72 3.35 -4.37
C CYS A 165 2.62 4.31 -4.85
N PHE A 166 2.33 5.32 -4.05
CA PHE A 166 1.32 6.33 -4.35
C PHE A 166 1.54 7.03 -5.69
N ILE A 167 2.79 7.31 -6.06
CA ILE A 167 3.13 7.95 -7.34
C ILE A 167 2.72 7.05 -8.52
N CYS A 168 3.06 5.76 -8.51
CA CYS A 168 2.70 4.85 -9.58
C CYS A 168 1.18 4.64 -9.67
N LEU A 169 0.49 4.60 -8.52
CA LEU A 169 -0.97 4.55 -8.48
C LEU A 169 -1.60 5.81 -9.11
N THR A 170 -1.03 6.98 -8.82
CA THR A 170 -1.52 8.29 -9.28
C THR A 170 -1.26 8.54 -10.76
N LEU A 171 -0.09 8.14 -11.27
CA LEU A 171 0.26 8.29 -12.69
C LEU A 171 -0.54 7.34 -13.60
N GLY A 172 -1.39 6.48 -13.02
CA GLY A 172 -2.33 5.65 -13.79
C GLY A 172 -1.63 4.68 -14.72
N SER A 173 -0.55 4.02 -14.29
CA SER A 173 0.06 2.91 -15.03
C SER A 173 -1.01 1.86 -15.36
N THR A 174 -0.97 1.30 -16.57
CA THR A 174 -2.00 0.37 -17.10
C THR A 174 -2.30 -0.79 -16.14
N GLU A 175 -1.30 -1.25 -15.40
CA GLU A 175 -1.39 -2.33 -14.42
C GLU A 175 -2.26 -2.02 -13.18
N PHE A 176 -2.52 -0.73 -12.92
CA PHE A 176 -3.37 -0.26 -11.83
C PHE A 176 -4.65 0.43 -12.32
N GLN A 177 -4.85 0.50 -13.63
CA GLN A 177 -6.07 1.07 -14.20
C GLN A 177 -7.25 0.11 -14.02
N MET A 178 -8.35 0.67 -13.56
CA MET A 178 -9.61 -0.02 -13.35
C MET A 178 -10.72 0.74 -14.07
N HIS A 179 -11.70 0.02 -14.59
CA HIS A 179 -12.85 0.63 -15.24
C HIS A 179 -14.15 -0.11 -14.92
N THR A 180 -15.27 0.59 -15.05
CA THR A 180 -16.60 -0.03 -14.96
C THR A 180 -16.82 -1.00 -16.11
N VAL A 181 -17.60 -2.05 -15.87
CA VAL A 181 -17.95 -3.05 -16.90
C VAL A 181 -18.55 -2.41 -18.16
N PRO A 182 -19.52 -1.47 -18.09
CA PRO A 182 -20.09 -0.84 -19.28
C PRO A 182 -19.04 -0.13 -20.15
N ALA A 183 -18.10 0.58 -19.55
CA ALA A 183 -17.11 1.29 -20.33
C ALA A 183 -15.97 0.39 -20.84
N ILE A 184 -15.73 -0.77 -20.22
CA ILE A 184 -14.93 -1.82 -20.88
C ILE A 184 -15.64 -2.36 -22.11
N GLN A 185 -16.95 -2.59 -22.05
CA GLN A 185 -17.75 -3.07 -23.18
C GLN A 185 -17.83 -2.06 -24.32
N GLU A 186 -17.85 -0.75 -24.01
CA GLU A 186 -17.83 0.31 -25.02
C GLU A 186 -16.49 0.39 -25.76
N GLN A 187 -15.37 0.07 -25.09
CA GLN A 187 -14.04 0.31 -25.63
C GLN A 187 -13.31 -0.94 -26.13
N PHE A 188 -13.68 -2.11 -25.61
CA PHE A 188 -13.10 -3.38 -26.02
C PHE A 188 -14.18 -4.28 -26.62
N PRO A 189 -13.89 -4.98 -27.75
CA PRO A 189 -14.81 -5.92 -28.36
C PRO A 189 -14.86 -7.24 -27.56
N LEU A 190 -15.29 -7.15 -26.29
CA LEU A 190 -15.43 -8.29 -25.39
C LEU A 190 -16.91 -8.66 -25.25
N ASP A 191 -17.22 -9.94 -25.44
CA ASP A 191 -18.54 -10.46 -25.12
C ASP A 191 -18.71 -10.68 -23.60
N THR A 192 -19.94 -10.99 -23.20
CA THR A 192 -20.28 -11.23 -21.80
C THR A 192 -19.49 -12.39 -21.19
N GLU A 193 -19.15 -13.41 -22.00
CA GLU A 193 -18.39 -14.56 -21.53
C GLU A 193 -16.95 -14.16 -21.21
N ALA A 194 -16.28 -13.40 -22.09
CA ALA A 194 -14.95 -12.89 -21.88
C ALA A 194 -14.86 -11.99 -20.66
N ILE A 195 -15.87 -11.13 -20.44
CA ILE A 195 -15.95 -10.26 -19.25
C ILE A 195 -16.11 -11.07 -17.97
N SER A 196 -16.90 -12.15 -18.00
CA SER A 196 -17.10 -13.02 -16.83
C SER A 196 -15.82 -13.71 -16.36
N LYS A 197 -14.83 -13.86 -17.25
CA LYS A 197 -13.50 -14.43 -16.96
C LYS A 197 -12.53 -13.39 -16.36
N LEU A 198 -12.86 -12.09 -16.44
CA LEU A 198 -12.05 -11.03 -15.83
C LEU A 198 -12.24 -11.04 -14.31
N THR A 199 -11.22 -10.56 -13.60
CA THR A 199 -11.33 -10.34 -12.16
C THR A 199 -12.32 -9.23 -11.88
N SER A 200 -13.45 -9.59 -11.29
CA SER A 200 -14.47 -8.64 -10.83
C SER A 200 -14.10 -8.09 -9.45
N PHE A 201 -14.10 -6.76 -9.33
CA PHE A 201 -13.86 -6.07 -8.07
C PHE A 201 -15.08 -5.26 -7.66
N GLU A 202 -15.61 -5.56 -6.48
CA GLU A 202 -16.73 -4.81 -5.90
C GLU A 202 -16.20 -3.72 -4.98
N THR A 203 -16.37 -2.46 -5.36
CA THR A 203 -15.85 -1.34 -4.58
C THR A 203 -16.55 -1.20 -3.23
N LEU A 204 -15.90 -0.51 -2.28
CA LEU A 204 -16.53 -0.12 -1.02
C LEU A 204 -17.05 1.32 -1.10
N PRO A 205 -18.15 1.67 -0.40
CA PRO A 205 -18.48 3.07 -0.14
C PRO A 205 -17.36 3.73 0.67
N GLY A 206 -17.09 5.01 0.42
CA GLY A 206 -16.04 5.75 1.10
C GLY A 206 -15.64 7.03 0.38
N THR A 207 -14.62 7.69 0.91
CA THR A 207 -14.04 8.90 0.32
C THR A 207 -12.62 8.57 -0.16
N TYR A 208 -12.33 8.86 -1.42
CA TYR A 208 -11.16 8.37 -2.13
C TYR A 208 -10.38 9.48 -2.84
N SER A 209 -9.11 9.20 -3.12
CA SER A 209 -8.11 10.10 -3.69
C SER A 209 -7.81 11.33 -2.83
N MET A 210 -6.77 12.07 -3.21
CA MET A 210 -6.43 13.37 -2.61
C MET A 210 -7.46 14.47 -2.90
N LYS A 211 -8.41 14.23 -3.81
CA LYS A 211 -9.52 15.16 -4.12
C LYS A 211 -10.80 14.85 -3.35
N GLU A 212 -10.76 13.89 -2.42
CA GLU A 212 -11.89 13.51 -1.56
C GLU A 212 -13.17 13.15 -2.33
N TYR A 213 -13.04 12.35 -3.39
CA TYR A 213 -14.19 11.84 -4.13
C TYR A 213 -15.02 10.89 -3.27
N VAL A 214 -16.24 11.31 -2.96
CA VAL A 214 -17.20 10.50 -2.21
C VAL A 214 -17.88 9.50 -3.14
N GLN A 215 -17.80 8.22 -2.81
CA GLN A 215 -18.54 7.14 -3.44
C GLN A 215 -19.52 6.54 -2.41
N ARG A 216 -20.82 6.65 -2.67
CA ARG A 216 -21.86 6.12 -1.76
C ARG A 216 -22.28 4.70 -2.09
N ASN A 217 -22.28 4.36 -3.38
CA ASN A 217 -22.77 3.08 -3.87
C ASN A 217 -21.60 2.19 -4.24
N ARG A 218 -21.77 0.87 -4.02
CA ARG A 218 -20.84 -0.11 -4.57
C ARG A 218 -21.02 -0.18 -6.08
N ILE A 219 -19.90 -0.31 -6.78
CA ILE A 219 -19.87 -0.50 -8.22
C ILE A 219 -18.91 -1.65 -8.53
N THR A 220 -19.24 -2.40 -9.57
CA THR A 220 -18.36 -3.44 -10.09
C THR A 220 -17.42 -2.85 -11.14
N ILE A 221 -16.12 -3.04 -10.92
CA ILE A 221 -15.05 -2.60 -11.81
C ILE A 221 -14.11 -3.76 -12.11
N VAL A 222 -13.38 -3.65 -13.23
CA VAL A 222 -12.45 -4.68 -13.70
C VAL A 222 -11.11 -4.05 -14.10
N PRO A 223 -9.99 -4.79 -14.04
CA PRO A 223 -8.69 -4.30 -14.49
C PRO A 223 -8.64 -4.07 -16.01
N VAL A 224 -8.21 -2.89 -16.43
CA VAL A 224 -8.07 -2.55 -17.86
C VAL A 224 -7.05 -3.46 -18.54
N GLU A 225 -5.94 -3.76 -17.88
CA GLU A 225 -4.92 -4.66 -18.41
C GLU A 225 -5.47 -6.05 -18.78
N GLN A 226 -6.37 -6.61 -17.96
CA GLN A 226 -6.98 -7.91 -18.25
C GLN A 226 -7.93 -7.82 -19.45
N ALA A 227 -8.73 -6.75 -19.54
CA ALA A 227 -9.61 -6.51 -20.68
C ALA A 227 -8.81 -6.36 -21.99
N MET A 228 -7.72 -5.60 -21.98
CA MET A 228 -6.82 -5.44 -23.13
C MET A 228 -6.21 -6.77 -23.59
N ARG A 229 -5.78 -7.61 -22.65
CA ARG A 229 -5.23 -8.94 -22.97
C ARG A 229 -6.31 -9.87 -23.54
N ALA A 230 -7.52 -9.83 -22.97
CA ALA A 230 -8.65 -10.64 -23.43
C ALA A 230 -9.13 -10.22 -24.82
N SER A 231 -9.00 -8.95 -25.19
CA SER A 231 -9.41 -8.44 -26.51
C SER A 231 -8.38 -8.69 -27.62
N GLY A 232 -7.31 -9.44 -27.34
CA GLY A 232 -6.24 -9.70 -28.30
C GLY A 232 -5.30 -8.52 -28.56
N GLY A 233 -5.23 -7.53 -27.66
CA GLY A 233 -4.35 -6.38 -27.80
C GLY A 233 -2.87 -6.79 -27.81
N ASP A 234 -2.11 -6.26 -28.79
CA ASP A 234 -0.67 -6.50 -28.94
C ASP A 234 0.10 -6.22 -27.64
N LYS A 235 1.01 -7.12 -27.26
CA LYS A 235 1.88 -6.95 -26.08
C LYS A 235 2.72 -5.66 -26.14
N GLU A 236 2.99 -5.14 -27.33
CA GLU A 236 3.68 -3.85 -27.54
C GLU A 236 2.86 -2.62 -27.17
N ALA A 237 1.53 -2.72 -27.08
CA ALA A 237 0.67 -1.65 -26.58
C ALA A 237 0.77 -1.45 -25.05
N LEU A 238 1.31 -2.44 -24.31
CA LEU A 238 1.51 -2.38 -22.85
C LEU A 238 2.67 -1.45 -22.44
N LEU A 239 3.61 -1.15 -23.35
CA LEU A 239 4.85 -0.40 -23.06
C LEU A 239 4.78 1.09 -23.44
N ARG A 240 3.70 1.54 -24.09
CA ARG A 240 3.50 2.95 -24.44
C ARG A 240 2.87 3.70 -23.25
N PRO A 241 3.22 4.98 -22.99
CA PRO A 241 2.37 5.81 -22.13
C PRO A 241 0.94 5.70 -22.66
N GLY A 242 0.03 5.28 -21.78
CA GLY A 242 -1.25 4.66 -22.15
C GLY A 242 -1.99 5.41 -23.25
N PRO A 243 -2.66 4.70 -24.18
CA PRO A 243 -3.30 5.33 -25.32
C PRO A 243 -4.45 6.26 -24.86
N PRO A 244 -4.86 7.26 -25.67
CA PRO A 244 -5.77 8.35 -25.29
C PRO A 244 -7.23 7.93 -25.00
N TRP A 245 -7.57 6.64 -25.07
CA TRP A 245 -8.95 6.15 -25.01
C TRP A 245 -9.61 6.27 -23.63
N PHE A 246 -8.81 6.38 -22.56
CA PHE A 246 -9.32 6.58 -21.21
C PHE A 246 -8.71 7.85 -20.59
N PRO A 247 -9.54 8.83 -20.16
CA PRO A 247 -9.05 9.88 -19.29
C PRO A 247 -8.44 9.23 -18.05
N GLN A 248 -7.18 9.56 -17.74
CA GLN A 248 -6.47 9.05 -16.57
C GLN A 248 -7.09 9.60 -15.27
N ASN A 249 -8.27 9.13 -14.91
CA ASN A 249 -8.83 9.37 -13.59
C ASN A 249 -8.43 8.20 -12.68
N PRO A 250 -7.40 8.35 -11.83
CA PRO A 250 -6.95 7.28 -10.96
C PRO A 250 -7.98 6.96 -9.86
N LYS A 251 -9.15 7.61 -9.78
CA LYS A 251 -10.19 7.37 -8.77
C LYS A 251 -10.47 5.89 -8.57
N LEU A 252 -10.69 5.13 -9.65
CA LEU A 252 -11.01 3.70 -9.54
C LEU A 252 -9.80 2.87 -9.06
N ALA A 253 -8.58 3.32 -9.35
CA ALA A 253 -7.36 2.72 -8.81
C ALA A 253 -7.23 2.96 -7.29
N PHE A 254 -7.51 4.18 -6.81
CA PHE A 254 -7.59 4.48 -5.38
C PHE A 254 -8.65 3.64 -4.66
N MET A 255 -9.83 3.48 -5.27
CA MET A 255 -10.91 2.64 -4.76
C MET A 255 -10.57 1.15 -4.75
N SER A 256 -9.53 0.75 -5.48
CA SER A 256 -9.06 -0.64 -5.61
C SER A 256 -7.78 -0.94 -4.84
N SER A 257 -7.31 0.03 -4.05
CA SER A 257 -6.07 -0.08 -3.28
C SER A 257 -6.35 0.03 -1.79
N CYS A 258 -5.42 -0.45 -0.98
CA CYS A 258 -5.43 -0.29 0.47
C CYS A 258 -4.00 -0.04 0.97
N ALA A 259 -3.86 0.63 2.11
CA ALA A 259 -2.57 0.72 2.78
C ALA A 259 -2.12 -0.66 3.25
N LEU A 260 -0.85 -0.98 3.00
CA LEU A 260 -0.22 -2.22 3.46
C LEU A 260 1.20 -1.87 3.91
N PRO A 261 1.57 -2.04 5.18
CA PRO A 261 2.94 -1.75 5.60
C PRO A 261 3.91 -2.83 5.09
N TYR A 262 5.20 -2.61 5.27
CA TYR A 262 6.24 -3.61 5.07
C TYR A 262 6.54 -4.29 6.40
N TYR A 263 6.51 -5.62 6.44
CA TYR A 263 6.92 -6.42 7.58
C TYR A 263 8.29 -7.04 7.32
N ASP A 264 9.27 -6.73 8.16
CA ASP A 264 10.58 -7.35 8.11
C ASP A 264 10.54 -8.71 8.83
N ARG A 265 10.76 -9.77 8.05
CA ARG A 265 10.76 -11.15 8.56
C ARG A 265 11.87 -11.42 9.56
N GLN A 266 13.03 -10.82 9.36
CA GLN A 266 14.24 -11.08 10.16
C GLN A 266 14.12 -10.37 11.51
N ASN A 267 13.78 -9.09 11.47
CA ASN A 267 13.71 -8.25 12.67
C ASN A 267 12.34 -8.28 13.36
N LYS A 268 11.30 -8.82 12.70
CA LYS A 268 9.91 -8.82 13.16
C LYS A 268 9.38 -7.40 13.43
N THR A 269 9.83 -6.45 12.63
CA THR A 269 9.46 -5.03 12.70
C THR A 269 8.55 -4.64 11.54
N VAL A 270 7.88 -3.50 11.67
CA VAL A 270 6.96 -2.98 10.66
C VAL A 270 7.37 -1.57 10.27
N GLU A 271 7.39 -1.31 8.97
CA GLU A 271 7.60 0.00 8.39
C GLU A 271 6.37 0.43 7.60
N TYR A 272 5.79 1.58 7.96
CA TYR A 272 4.65 2.18 7.25
C TYR A 272 5.08 3.12 6.10
N GLY A 273 6.38 3.39 6.00
CA GLY A 273 6.94 4.37 5.09
C GLY A 273 6.88 5.79 5.64
N ILE A 274 7.90 6.57 5.30
CA ILE A 274 8.09 7.95 5.75
C ILE A 274 8.41 8.87 4.57
N SER A 275 7.94 10.11 4.65
CA SER A 275 8.22 11.18 3.69
C SER A 275 9.08 12.26 4.35
N CYS A 276 9.77 13.03 3.52
CA CYS A 276 10.70 14.06 3.96
C CYS A 276 10.00 15.39 4.24
N ALA A 277 10.07 15.86 5.49
CA ALA A 277 9.58 17.19 5.86
C ALA A 277 10.42 18.30 5.20
N GLY A 278 11.70 18.04 4.93
CA GLY A 278 12.56 18.95 4.16
C GLY A 278 12.06 19.16 2.72
N CYS A 279 11.65 18.09 2.02
CA CYS A 279 11.07 18.21 0.67
C CYS A 279 9.79 19.05 0.66
N GLN A 280 8.97 18.95 1.70
CA GLN A 280 7.82 19.82 1.87
C GLN A 280 8.24 21.28 2.13
N LEU A 281 9.19 21.51 3.04
CA LEU A 281 9.67 22.85 3.37
C LEU A 281 10.19 23.59 2.13
N THR A 282 10.83 22.88 1.21
CA THR A 282 11.26 23.43 -0.08
C THR A 282 10.09 24.02 -0.88
N ILE A 283 8.93 23.35 -0.89
CA ILE A 283 7.71 23.83 -1.57
C ILE A 283 7.13 25.04 -0.83
N ASP A 284 7.05 24.98 0.51
CA ASP A 284 6.48 26.05 1.33
C ASP A 284 7.24 27.37 1.21
N LYS A 285 8.55 27.32 0.96
CA LYS A 285 9.37 28.52 0.70
C LYS A 285 9.01 29.23 -0.61
N GLY A 286 8.29 28.58 -1.52
CA GLY A 286 7.74 29.20 -2.74
C GLY A 286 8.80 29.69 -3.74
N THR A 287 10.06 29.29 -3.59
CA THR A 287 11.18 29.73 -4.44
C THR A 287 11.19 29.01 -5.80
N ILE A 288 10.64 27.80 -5.86
CA ILE A 288 10.66 26.95 -7.06
C ILE A 288 9.45 27.24 -7.97
N ARG A 289 9.68 27.34 -9.28
CA ARG A 289 8.64 27.61 -10.28
C ARG A 289 8.72 26.65 -11.48
N GLY A 290 7.68 26.66 -12.31
CA GLY A 290 7.64 25.95 -13.59
C GLY A 290 7.83 24.44 -13.44
N MET A 291 8.72 23.87 -14.26
CA MET A 291 8.93 22.42 -14.29
C MET A 291 9.61 21.87 -13.03
N ALA A 292 10.51 22.64 -12.41
CA ALA A 292 11.15 22.28 -11.14
C ALA A 292 10.11 22.09 -10.02
N LEU A 293 9.02 22.87 -10.03
CA LEU A 293 7.96 22.72 -9.04
C LEU A 293 7.26 21.35 -9.15
N LYS A 294 7.11 20.81 -10.36
CA LYS A 294 6.56 19.46 -10.56
C LYS A 294 7.47 18.39 -9.96
N PHE A 295 8.79 18.51 -10.14
CA PHE A 295 9.77 17.62 -9.52
C PHE A 295 9.79 17.74 -8.00
N ALA A 296 9.64 18.96 -7.46
CA ALA A 296 9.53 19.19 -6.03
C ALA A 296 8.31 18.48 -5.43
N TYR A 297 7.15 18.55 -6.09
CA TYR A 297 5.96 17.79 -5.68
C TYR A 297 6.18 16.27 -5.74
N MET A 298 6.82 15.76 -6.80
CA MET A 298 7.18 14.35 -6.88
C MET A 298 8.11 13.93 -5.74
N ALA A 299 9.13 14.74 -5.41
CA ALA A 299 10.05 14.47 -4.31
C ALA A 299 9.36 14.49 -2.94
N ARG A 300 8.43 15.43 -2.72
CA ARG A 300 7.57 15.46 -1.52
C ARG A 300 6.72 14.21 -1.38
N ASP A 301 6.15 13.73 -2.48
CA ASP A 301 5.27 12.55 -2.49
C ASP A 301 6.04 11.23 -2.52
N MET A 302 7.38 11.27 -2.44
CA MET A 302 8.18 10.07 -2.20
C MET A 302 7.96 9.55 -0.78
N VAL A 303 7.79 8.24 -0.70
CA VAL A 303 7.76 7.49 0.55
C VAL A 303 8.98 6.58 0.55
N TYR A 304 9.65 6.51 1.70
CA TYR A 304 10.86 5.76 1.91
C TYR A 304 10.67 4.79 3.07
N ALA A 305 11.38 3.69 3.02
CA ALA A 305 11.72 2.94 4.23
C ALA A 305 12.82 3.67 5.01
N ARG A 306 13.10 3.19 6.22
CA ARG A 306 14.15 3.70 7.10
C ARG A 306 15.46 3.97 6.37
N ASP A 307 16.08 2.94 5.80
CA ASP A 307 17.41 3.07 5.16
C ASP A 307 17.35 3.99 3.95
N GLY A 308 16.30 3.88 3.14
CA GLY A 308 16.12 4.73 1.96
C GLY A 308 15.92 6.21 2.31
N PHE A 309 15.31 6.49 3.46
CA PHE A 309 15.17 7.86 3.96
C PHE A 309 16.50 8.43 4.44
N LEU A 310 17.27 7.63 5.17
CA LEU A 310 18.59 8.02 5.67
C LEU A 310 19.56 8.33 4.52
N GLU A 311 19.52 7.54 3.44
CA GLU A 311 20.26 7.87 2.21
C GLU A 311 19.73 9.15 1.56
N HIS A 312 18.41 9.34 1.47
CA HIS A 312 17.82 10.59 0.96
C HIS A 312 18.23 11.82 1.79
N PHE A 313 18.31 11.67 3.11
CA PHE A 313 18.64 12.75 4.04
C PHE A 313 20.04 13.33 3.78
N LYS A 314 21.01 12.49 3.39
CA LYS A 314 22.38 12.94 3.07
C LYS A 314 22.42 13.98 1.95
N GLY A 315 21.48 13.90 1.01
CA GLY A 315 21.37 14.87 -0.08
C GLY A 315 20.29 15.94 0.10
N CYS A 316 19.51 15.92 1.19
CA CYS A 316 18.38 16.83 1.37
C CYS A 316 18.73 18.02 2.27
N GLY A 317 19.22 19.12 1.67
CA GLY A 317 19.63 20.32 2.42
C GLY A 317 18.53 20.92 3.32
N LYS A 318 17.25 20.85 2.93
CA LYS A 318 16.15 21.31 3.80
C LYS A 318 15.85 20.36 4.96
N ALA A 319 16.06 19.06 4.80
CA ALA A 319 15.98 18.13 5.93
C ALA A 319 17.13 18.37 6.90
N GLN A 320 18.35 18.58 6.39
CA GLN A 320 19.53 18.92 7.21
C GLN A 320 19.35 20.26 7.94
N GLN A 321 18.73 21.26 7.32
CA GLN A 321 18.36 22.51 7.98
C GLN A 321 17.39 22.27 9.15
N LEU A 322 16.35 21.44 8.95
CA LEU A 322 15.43 21.06 10.03
C LEU A 322 16.18 20.33 11.16
N TRP A 323 17.06 19.38 10.82
CA TRP A 323 17.90 18.68 11.77
C TRP A 323 18.81 19.63 12.57
N GLY A 324 19.56 20.51 11.92
CA GLY A 324 20.43 21.48 12.59
C GLY A 324 19.65 22.42 13.52
N SER A 325 18.51 22.94 13.06
CA SER A 325 17.66 23.82 13.88
C SER A 325 16.99 23.13 15.08
N SER A 326 16.92 21.80 15.05
CA SER A 326 16.37 20.97 16.14
C SER A 326 17.34 20.72 17.30
N LYS A 327 18.58 21.22 17.22
CA LYS A 327 19.68 20.90 18.15
C LYS A 327 19.83 19.38 18.30
N GLU A 328 20.04 18.71 17.17
CA GLU A 328 20.19 17.25 17.10
C GLU A 328 19.00 16.48 17.68
N GLY A 329 17.79 16.96 17.39
CA GLY A 329 16.53 16.30 17.76
C GLY A 329 16.10 16.54 19.21
N SER A 330 16.73 17.49 19.91
CA SER A 330 16.39 17.89 21.28
C SER A 330 15.12 18.76 21.34
N ILE A 331 14.82 19.50 20.27
CA ILE A 331 13.60 20.33 20.15
C ILE A 331 12.92 20.11 18.82
N GLU A 332 11.63 20.43 18.72
CA GLU A 332 10.93 20.47 17.44
C GLU A 332 11.56 21.57 16.55
N PRO A 333 11.87 21.29 15.26
CA PRO A 333 12.39 22.30 14.35
C PRO A 333 11.40 23.48 14.23
N PRO A 334 11.84 24.73 14.42
CA PRO A 334 10.95 25.89 14.32
C PRO A 334 10.26 26.03 12.96
N GLU A 335 10.93 25.60 11.89
CA GLU A 335 10.42 25.64 10.51
C GLU A 335 9.81 24.30 10.06
N LEU A 336 9.46 23.39 10.98
CA LEU A 336 8.80 22.14 10.61
C LEU A 336 7.45 22.44 9.92
N PRO A 337 7.23 21.99 8.67
CA PRO A 337 6.00 22.26 7.94
C PRO A 337 4.75 21.77 8.67
N GLN A 338 3.67 22.55 8.62
CA GLN A 338 2.42 22.20 9.31
C GLN A 338 1.85 20.86 8.81
N ILE A 339 1.89 20.61 7.51
CA ILE A 339 1.49 19.33 6.92
C ILE A 339 2.30 18.14 7.47
N ALA A 340 3.59 18.34 7.84
CA ALA A 340 4.38 17.29 8.45
C ALA A 340 3.89 16.97 9.87
N LYS A 341 3.49 18.00 10.62
CA LYS A 341 2.87 17.87 11.95
C LYS A 341 1.50 17.18 11.89
N ASP A 342 0.70 17.55 10.89
CA ASP A 342 -0.67 17.02 10.71
C ASP A 342 -0.67 15.61 10.10
N GLY A 343 0.42 15.22 9.42
CA GLY A 343 0.51 13.95 8.70
C GLY A 343 -0.13 13.97 7.32
N GLY A 344 -0.30 15.15 6.70
CA GLY A 344 -0.96 15.30 5.40
C GLY A 344 -1.91 16.50 5.34
N TYR A 345 -2.59 16.67 4.20
CA TYR A 345 -3.59 17.74 4.01
C TYR A 345 -5.01 17.35 4.43
N LEU A 346 -5.30 16.05 4.38
CA LEU A 346 -6.63 15.55 4.66
C LEU A 346 -6.88 15.55 6.16
N LYS A 347 -8.05 16.06 6.56
CA LYS A 347 -8.45 16.02 7.96
C LYS A 347 -8.63 14.57 8.42
N PRO A 348 -8.26 14.24 9.67
CA PRO A 348 -8.62 12.97 10.26
C PRO A 348 -10.13 12.72 10.14
N ARG A 349 -10.51 11.49 9.79
CA ARG A 349 -11.91 11.06 9.71
C ARG A 349 -12.45 10.54 11.06
N GLU A 350 -11.60 10.53 12.09
CA GLU A 350 -11.87 10.11 13.47
C GLU A 350 -11.24 11.07 14.47
#